data_AF-A0A927YTE9-F1
#
_entry.id   AF-A0A927YTE9-F1
#
_cell.length_a   1.000
_cell.length_b   1.000
_cell.length_c   1.000
_cell.angle_alpha   90.00
_cell.angle_beta   90.00
_cell.angle_gamma   90.00
#
_symmetry.space_group_name_H-M   'P 1'
#
loop_
_entity.id
_entity.type
_entity.pdbx_description
1 polymer ?
#
loop_
_entity_poly.entity_id
_entity_poly.type
_entity_poly.pdbx_seq_one_letter_code
_entity_poly.pdbx_strand_id
1 'polypeptide(L)'
;MINNLFFYATKELSQDAFICWLCSFAMDNAQGEDELKKCAKQLLADFLEADNSNEVRLTKVCRQYKNIDVLLHVEYKSEKYAIIVEDKVYSSEHDNQLKRYKEALSKDNIDEQIVCIYYKTGFQSNYKVVEAAGYRIFGREQILELLGQYVDKITNNIFLDYYSYWKNYDDIAKSYKRLPLAKWNEGSQVNCFYDALQNDISSREDCWAGYGWVNNRGGGFWGFWYGINDGQINYGKCSAVLYLQTEISWNNDTNVYDINICLKYERKDGKDEELRELKNNLTEIMLKHGFVSPNRTRFANIMTIGWYETRCSTSDELKNKVLESLDNGLIPLVAEARSKKIIN
;
A
#
# COMPACT_ATOMS: atom_id res chain seq x y z
N MET A 1 6.54 11.72 26.43
CA MET A 1 7.50 11.77 25.30
C MET A 1 8.32 10.51 25.35
N ILE A 2 8.34 9.74 24.27
CA ILE A 2 9.20 8.56 24.16
C ILE A 2 10.56 9.05 23.67
N ASN A 3 11.62 8.69 24.39
CA ASN A 3 12.99 8.98 23.98
C ASN A 3 13.41 7.95 22.94
N ASN A 4 13.12 8.22 21.67
CA ASN A 4 13.49 7.35 20.55
C ASN A 4 13.84 8.20 19.32
N LEU A 5 15.00 7.91 18.73
CA LEU A 5 15.61 8.69 17.64
C LEU A 5 14.71 8.80 16.40
N PHE A 6 14.01 7.72 16.04
CA PHE A 6 13.28 7.62 14.78
C PHE A 6 11.94 8.36 14.79
N PHE A 7 11.42 8.75 15.96
CA PHE A 7 10.31 9.72 16.02
C PHE A 7 10.69 11.11 15.50
N TYR A 8 11.98 11.47 15.53
CA TYR A 8 12.46 12.75 15.05
C TYR A 8 13.10 12.66 13.66
N ALA A 9 13.61 11.47 13.29
CA ALA A 9 14.25 11.21 12.01
C ALA A 9 13.27 10.64 10.97
N THR A 10 12.09 11.25 10.76
CA THR A 10 10.96 10.61 10.03
C THR A 10 11.11 10.50 8.51
N LYS A 11 12.28 10.78 7.94
CA LYS A 11 12.54 10.70 6.49
C LYS A 11 13.11 9.33 6.12
N GLU A 12 12.88 8.92 4.86
CA GLU A 12 13.46 7.72 4.22
C GLU A 12 14.99 7.66 4.43
N LEU A 13 15.70 8.80 4.38
CA LEU A 13 17.14 8.88 4.68
C LEU A 13 17.58 8.28 6.05
N SER A 14 16.70 8.26 7.05
CA SER A 14 17.01 7.62 8.35
C SER A 14 16.97 6.10 8.27
N GLN A 15 16.07 5.57 7.43
CA GLN A 15 15.91 4.16 7.16
C GLN A 15 17.06 3.66 6.29
N ASP A 16 17.48 4.43 5.27
CA ASP A 16 18.74 4.18 4.54
C ASP A 16 19.93 4.05 5.48
N ALA A 17 20.07 5.02 6.39
CA ALA A 17 21.15 5.05 7.37
C ALA A 17 21.09 3.85 8.32
N PHE A 18 19.90 3.48 8.78
CA PHE A 18 19.70 2.30 9.62
C PHE A 18 20.08 1.00 8.88
N ILE A 19 19.65 0.82 7.64
CA ILE A 19 19.97 -0.36 6.83
C ILE A 19 21.49 -0.46 6.64
N CYS A 20 22.15 0.64 6.25
CA CYS A 20 23.60 0.67 6.10
C CYS A 20 24.32 0.35 7.42
N TRP A 21 23.86 0.96 8.52
CA TRP A 21 24.40 0.76 9.86
C TRP A 21 24.27 -0.69 10.31
N LEU A 22 23.08 -1.29 10.20
CA LEU A 22 22.84 -2.68 10.58
C LEU A 22 23.68 -3.63 9.71
N CYS A 23 23.62 -3.49 8.38
CA CYS A 23 24.38 -4.34 7.47
C CYS A 23 25.88 -4.27 7.75
N SER A 24 26.43 -3.10 8.16
CA SER A 24 27.86 -2.97 8.46
C SER A 24 28.37 -3.95 9.53
N PHE A 25 27.50 -4.48 10.41
CA PHE A 25 27.87 -5.52 11.37
C PHE A 25 28.14 -6.90 10.74
N ALA A 26 27.78 -7.10 9.47
CA ALA A 26 28.10 -8.31 8.71
C ALA A 26 29.49 -8.28 8.03
N MET A 27 30.29 -7.23 8.27
CA MET A 27 31.70 -7.17 7.86
C MET A 27 32.59 -7.94 8.85
N ASP A 28 33.66 -8.58 8.36
CA ASP A 28 34.58 -9.39 9.19
C ASP A 28 35.19 -8.65 10.38
N ASN A 29 35.48 -7.36 10.22
CA ASN A 29 36.11 -6.52 11.24
C ASN A 29 35.10 -5.68 12.03
N ALA A 30 33.80 -5.97 11.91
CA ALA A 30 32.78 -5.26 12.66
C ALA A 30 32.97 -5.43 14.17
N GLN A 31 33.03 -4.31 14.88
CA GLN A 31 32.99 -4.27 16.33
C GLN A 31 31.54 -4.12 16.80
N GLY A 32 31.18 -4.77 17.90
CA GLY A 32 29.82 -4.71 18.46
C GLY A 32 29.35 -6.05 18.98
N GLU A 33 28.11 -6.07 19.45
CA GLU A 33 27.44 -7.24 20.02
C GLU A 33 27.33 -8.36 18.98
N ASP A 34 27.60 -9.61 19.37
CA ASP A 34 27.53 -10.75 18.44
C ASP A 34 26.12 -10.96 17.87
N GLU A 35 25.10 -10.60 18.63
CA GLU A 35 23.69 -10.69 18.20
C GLU A 35 23.36 -9.65 17.11
N LEU A 36 23.99 -8.47 17.12
CA LEU A 36 23.88 -7.51 16.01
C LEU A 36 24.50 -8.09 14.73
N LYS A 37 25.65 -8.76 14.84
CA LYS A 37 26.31 -9.40 13.70
C LYS A 37 25.46 -10.52 13.12
N LYS A 38 24.87 -11.36 13.98
CA LYS A 38 23.93 -12.42 13.58
C LYS A 38 22.69 -11.83 12.89
N CYS A 39 22.09 -10.79 13.45
CA CYS A 39 20.95 -10.10 12.85
C CYS A 39 21.29 -9.51 11.48
N ALA A 40 22.44 -8.85 11.34
CA ALA A 40 22.89 -8.27 10.08
C ALA A 40 23.13 -9.34 9.00
N LYS A 41 23.80 -10.45 9.37
CA LYS A 41 23.99 -11.59 8.48
C LYS A 41 22.67 -12.23 8.08
N GLN A 42 21.72 -12.34 9.01
CA GLN A 42 20.39 -12.88 8.70
C GLN A 42 19.62 -11.96 7.76
N LEU A 43 19.67 -10.63 7.92
CA LEU A 43 19.05 -9.69 6.98
C LEU A 43 19.59 -9.87 5.55
N LEU A 44 20.92 -9.98 5.40
CA LEU A 44 21.54 -10.21 4.10
C LEU A 44 21.21 -11.59 3.54
N ALA A 45 21.13 -12.62 4.39
CA ALA A 45 20.69 -13.95 3.99
C ALA A 45 19.24 -13.94 3.49
N ASP A 46 18.34 -13.24 4.19
CA ASP A 46 16.95 -13.07 3.78
C ASP A 46 16.87 -12.34 2.43
N PHE A 47 17.71 -11.31 2.20
CA PHE A 47 17.84 -10.61 0.92
C PHE A 47 18.32 -11.51 -0.23
N LEU A 48 19.24 -12.43 0.04
CA LEU A 48 19.78 -13.36 -0.95
C LEU A 48 19.00 -14.67 -1.08
N GLU A 49 18.01 -14.91 -0.21
CA GLU A 49 17.36 -16.23 -0.04
C GLU A 49 18.39 -17.34 0.25
N ALA A 50 19.42 -17.00 1.04
CA ALA A 50 20.48 -17.91 1.43
C ALA A 50 20.01 -18.92 2.49
N ASP A 51 20.56 -20.14 2.43
CA ASP A 51 20.22 -21.22 3.36
C ASP A 51 20.98 -21.13 4.70
N ASN A 52 22.09 -20.39 4.72
CA ASN A 52 22.95 -20.27 5.89
C ASN A 52 23.53 -18.85 6.00
N SER A 53 23.02 -18.08 6.96
CA SER A 53 23.46 -16.71 7.20
C SER A 53 24.92 -16.61 7.67
N ASN A 54 25.52 -17.66 8.23
CA ASN A 54 26.90 -17.61 8.70
C ASN A 54 27.92 -17.43 7.58
N GLU A 55 27.61 -17.94 6.38
CA GLU A 55 28.44 -17.87 5.16
C GLU A 55 28.27 -16.54 4.41
N VAL A 56 27.36 -15.68 4.87
CA VAL A 56 27.14 -14.36 4.28
C VAL A 56 28.13 -13.36 4.88
N ARG A 57 28.83 -12.65 4.00
CA ARG A 57 29.79 -11.62 4.35
C ARG A 57 29.55 -10.35 3.55
N LEU A 58 29.43 -9.23 4.23
CA LEU A 58 29.39 -7.92 3.58
C LEU A 58 30.82 -7.44 3.27
N THR A 59 31.08 -7.05 2.03
CA THR A 59 32.39 -6.55 1.60
C THR A 59 32.41 -5.04 1.42
N LYS A 60 31.28 -4.41 1.06
CA LYS A 60 31.19 -2.95 0.88
C LYS A 60 29.76 -2.45 1.02
N VAL A 61 29.62 -1.23 1.57
CA VAL A 61 28.37 -0.46 1.60
C VAL A 61 28.56 0.82 0.80
N CYS A 62 27.61 1.10 -0.10
CA CYS A 62 27.54 2.32 -0.89
C CYS A 62 26.17 2.97 -0.63
N ARG A 63 26.16 4.26 -0.29
CA ARG A 63 24.92 5.03 -0.09
C ARG A 63 24.74 6.04 -1.23
N GLN A 64 23.53 6.17 -1.76
CA GLN A 64 23.19 7.13 -2.83
C GLN A 64 24.07 6.99 -4.09
N TYR A 65 24.63 5.80 -4.33
CA TYR A 65 25.48 5.58 -5.50
C TYR A 65 24.63 5.52 -6.76
N LYS A 66 24.85 6.44 -7.70
CA LYS A 66 24.03 6.57 -8.91
C LYS A 66 22.52 6.71 -8.63
N ASN A 67 22.19 7.36 -7.50
CA ASN A 67 20.84 7.53 -6.96
C ASN A 67 20.18 6.26 -6.40
N ILE A 68 20.92 5.15 -6.27
CA ILE A 68 20.46 3.99 -5.50
C ILE A 68 20.56 4.32 -4.01
N ASP A 69 19.45 4.19 -3.27
CA ASP A 69 19.39 4.53 -1.84
C ASP A 69 20.49 3.80 -1.05
N VAL A 70 20.48 2.46 -1.13
CA VAL A 70 21.50 1.59 -0.52
C VAL A 70 21.95 0.50 -1.50
N LEU A 71 23.26 0.38 -1.67
CA LEU A 71 23.90 -0.67 -2.47
C LEU A 71 24.90 -1.44 -1.59
N LEU A 72 24.71 -2.75 -1.50
CA LEU A 72 25.51 -3.65 -0.66
C LEU A 72 26.24 -4.65 -1.56
N HIS A 73 27.55 -4.78 -1.39
CA HIS A 73 28.33 -5.82 -2.03
C HIS A 73 28.55 -6.95 -1.03
N VAL A 74 28.12 -8.16 -1.39
CA VAL A 74 28.03 -9.30 -0.49
C VAL A 74 28.69 -10.52 -1.13
N GLU A 75 29.42 -11.29 -0.34
CA GLU A 75 29.91 -12.61 -0.71
C GLU A 75 29.10 -13.69 0.01
N TYR A 76 28.72 -14.73 -0.73
CA TYR A 76 28.02 -15.89 -0.21
C TYR A 76 28.41 -17.12 -1.04
N LYS A 77 28.89 -18.19 -0.38
CA LYS A 77 29.40 -19.41 -1.04
C LYS A 77 30.43 -19.16 -2.15
N SER A 78 31.30 -18.17 -1.94
CA SER A 78 32.31 -17.68 -2.90
C SER A 78 31.76 -16.98 -4.15
N GLU A 79 30.45 -16.78 -4.24
CA GLU A 79 29.80 -15.97 -5.27
C GLU A 79 29.65 -14.52 -4.77
N LYS A 80 29.67 -13.57 -5.71
CA LYS A 80 29.55 -12.13 -5.41
C LYS A 80 28.20 -11.60 -5.85
N TYR A 81 27.61 -10.79 -4.97
CA TYR A 81 26.29 -10.21 -5.15
C TYR A 81 26.33 -8.69 -4.96
N ALA A 82 25.62 -7.98 -5.82
CA ALA A 82 25.30 -6.57 -5.65
C ALA A 82 23.82 -6.46 -5.28
N ILE A 83 23.52 -6.20 -4.01
CA ILE A 83 22.16 -6.03 -3.52
C ILE A 83 21.80 -4.55 -3.58
N ILE A 84 20.88 -4.22 -4.48
CA ILE A 84 20.19 -2.94 -4.55
C ILE A 84 19.05 -2.97 -3.55
N VAL A 85 19.02 -2.04 -2.61
CA VAL A 85 17.92 -1.84 -1.68
C VAL A 85 17.32 -0.46 -1.94
N GLU A 86 16.12 -0.45 -2.50
CA GLU A 86 15.32 0.77 -2.68
C GLU A 86 14.43 0.95 -1.45
N ASP A 87 14.59 2.07 -0.75
CA ASP A 87 13.87 2.36 0.49
C ASP A 87 12.61 3.17 0.21
N LYS A 88 11.45 2.71 0.69
CA LYS A 88 10.23 3.53 0.72
C LYS A 88 9.48 3.42 2.03
N VAL A 89 9.07 4.59 2.54
CA VAL A 89 8.13 4.69 3.65
C VAL A 89 6.76 5.06 3.10
N TYR A 90 6.57 6.30 2.65
CA TYR A 90 5.24 6.81 2.28
C TYR A 90 4.98 6.82 0.78
N SER A 91 6.04 6.94 -0.02
CA SER A 91 5.94 7.04 -1.47
C SER A 91 5.85 5.65 -2.12
N SER A 92 5.34 5.62 -3.34
CA SER A 92 5.38 4.46 -4.24
C SER A 92 6.33 4.78 -5.38
N GLU A 93 7.00 3.76 -5.91
CA GLU A 93 7.93 3.95 -7.02
C GLU A 93 7.29 3.89 -8.41
N HIS A 94 7.98 4.50 -9.37
CA HIS A 94 7.62 4.45 -10.79
C HIS A 94 8.68 3.63 -11.58
N ASP A 95 8.20 2.83 -12.54
CA ASP A 95 8.98 1.78 -13.24
C ASP A 95 10.35 2.25 -13.76
N ASN A 96 10.38 3.46 -14.32
CA ASN A 96 11.57 4.02 -14.94
C ASN A 96 12.75 4.16 -13.96
N GLN A 97 12.51 4.34 -12.66
CA GLN A 97 13.58 4.50 -11.68
C GLN A 97 14.23 3.14 -11.37
N LEU A 98 13.41 2.13 -11.06
CA LEU A 98 13.86 0.80 -10.67
C LEU A 98 14.67 0.09 -11.78
N LYS A 99 14.24 0.23 -13.04
CA LYS A 99 14.96 -0.32 -14.21
C LYS A 99 16.32 0.34 -14.42
N ARG A 100 16.41 1.66 -14.23
CA ARG A 100 17.65 2.42 -14.45
C ARG A 100 18.78 1.98 -13.52
N TYR A 101 18.49 1.53 -12.30
CA TYR A 101 19.52 1.08 -11.37
C TYR A 101 20.21 -0.21 -11.85
N LYS A 102 19.44 -1.18 -12.34
CA LYS A 102 19.98 -2.43 -12.92
C LYS A 102 20.87 -2.13 -14.12
N GLU A 103 20.41 -1.26 -15.02
CA GLU A 103 21.18 -0.83 -16.18
C GLU A 103 22.45 -0.07 -15.79
N ALA A 104 22.37 0.78 -14.75
CA ALA A 104 23.48 1.58 -14.29
C ALA A 104 24.63 0.75 -13.73
N LEU A 105 24.32 -0.34 -13.00
CA LEU A 105 25.32 -1.29 -12.50
C LEU A 105 25.84 -2.21 -13.61
N SER A 106 24.97 -2.65 -14.51
CA SER A 106 25.40 -3.47 -15.67
C SER A 106 26.44 -2.74 -16.54
N LYS A 107 26.32 -1.41 -16.67
CA LYS A 107 27.30 -0.58 -17.41
C LYS A 107 28.67 -0.47 -16.74
N ASP A 108 28.77 -0.74 -15.44
CA ASP A 108 30.06 -0.78 -14.74
C ASP A 108 30.78 -2.12 -14.94
N ASN A 109 30.16 -3.06 -15.65
CA ASN A 109 30.68 -4.40 -15.92
C ASN A 109 31.09 -5.12 -14.62
N ILE A 110 30.26 -5.00 -13.58
CA ILE A 110 30.46 -5.71 -12.31
C ILE A 110 30.29 -7.22 -12.53
N ASP A 111 31.17 -8.00 -11.93
CA ASP A 111 31.15 -9.48 -11.96
C ASP A 111 30.25 -10.04 -10.84
N GLU A 112 29.15 -9.33 -10.53
CA GLU A 112 28.31 -9.58 -9.37
C GLU A 112 26.88 -9.86 -9.81
N GLN A 113 26.24 -10.84 -9.18
CA GLN A 113 24.82 -11.11 -9.39
C GLN A 113 23.98 -10.01 -8.74
N ILE A 114 23.13 -9.35 -9.53
CA ILE A 114 22.30 -8.25 -9.04
C ILE A 114 21.04 -8.81 -8.37
N VAL A 115 20.85 -8.46 -7.10
CA VAL A 115 19.62 -8.73 -6.33
C VAL A 115 18.94 -7.41 -6.03
N CYS A 116 17.64 -7.33 -6.22
CA CYS A 116 16.88 -6.08 -6.05
C CYS A 116 15.81 -6.25 -4.97
N ILE A 117 15.92 -5.46 -3.92
CA ILE A 117 15.04 -5.46 -2.76
C ILE A 117 14.29 -4.13 -2.71
N TYR A 118 12.97 -4.22 -2.61
CA TYR A 118 12.09 -3.08 -2.33
C TYR A 118 11.75 -3.10 -0.84
N TYR A 119 12.49 -2.32 -0.06
CA TYR A 119 12.37 -2.29 1.39
C TYR A 119 11.25 -1.32 1.77
N LYS A 120 10.08 -1.86 2.09
CA LYS A 120 8.83 -1.08 2.21
C LYS A 120 8.25 -1.17 3.61
N THR A 121 8.39 -0.10 4.39
CA THR A 121 7.88 -0.04 5.77
C THR A 121 6.51 0.61 5.91
N GLY A 122 6.09 1.47 4.98
CA GLY A 122 4.73 2.01 4.95
C GLY A 122 3.78 1.25 4.04
N PHE A 123 2.54 1.74 3.95
CA PHE A 123 1.46 1.13 3.16
C PHE A 123 1.58 1.44 1.67
N GLN A 124 1.16 0.51 0.82
CA GLN A 124 1.07 0.68 -0.64
C GLN A 124 0.12 -0.37 -1.23
N SER A 125 -0.87 0.10 -2.01
CA SER A 125 -1.92 -0.76 -2.56
C SER A 125 -1.52 -1.55 -3.81
N ASN A 126 -0.47 -1.13 -4.53
CA ASN A 126 -0.12 -1.75 -5.80
C ASN A 126 1.40 -1.88 -5.96
N TYR A 127 1.86 -3.12 -6.12
CA TYR A 127 3.26 -3.45 -6.33
C TYR A 127 3.59 -3.96 -7.74
N LYS A 128 2.63 -3.98 -8.67
CA LYS A 128 2.83 -4.55 -10.02
C LYS A 128 4.03 -3.96 -10.75
N VAL A 129 4.29 -2.66 -10.57
CA VAL A 129 5.45 -1.97 -11.15
C VAL A 129 6.76 -2.45 -10.53
N VAL A 130 6.79 -2.66 -9.22
CA VAL A 130 7.95 -3.15 -8.47
C VAL A 130 8.28 -4.59 -8.87
N GLU A 131 7.25 -5.44 -8.92
CA GLU A 131 7.35 -6.83 -9.35
C GLU A 131 7.77 -6.95 -10.81
N ALA A 132 7.18 -6.16 -11.71
CA ALA A 132 7.56 -6.12 -13.12
C ALA A 132 8.98 -5.62 -13.35
N ALA A 133 9.49 -4.76 -12.48
CA ALA A 133 10.90 -4.35 -12.47
C ALA A 133 11.83 -5.44 -11.88
N GLY A 134 11.28 -6.56 -11.37
CA GLY A 134 12.01 -7.67 -10.79
C GLY A 134 12.65 -7.32 -9.44
N TYR A 135 11.96 -6.52 -8.63
CA TYR A 135 12.32 -6.27 -7.23
C TYR A 135 11.49 -7.18 -6.35
N ARG A 136 12.14 -7.79 -5.35
CA ARG A 136 11.45 -8.55 -4.31
C ARG A 136 11.09 -7.62 -3.17
N ILE A 137 9.85 -7.68 -2.71
CA ILE A 137 9.36 -6.84 -1.63
C ILE A 137 9.86 -7.42 -0.30
N PHE A 138 10.44 -6.57 0.53
CA PHE A 138 10.77 -6.87 1.92
C PHE A 138 10.00 -5.89 2.81
N GLY A 139 8.86 -6.36 3.32
CA GLY A 139 7.86 -5.53 3.96
C GLY A 139 8.06 -5.34 5.47
N ARG A 140 7.34 -4.37 6.06
CA ARG A 140 7.36 -4.09 7.51
C ARG A 140 7.20 -5.33 8.38
N GLU A 141 6.32 -6.26 8.01
CA GLU A 141 6.08 -7.48 8.77
C GLU A 141 7.33 -8.37 8.84
N GLN A 142 7.97 -8.63 7.71
CA GLN A 142 9.22 -9.40 7.64
C GLN A 142 10.36 -8.71 8.41
N ILE A 143 10.43 -7.38 8.32
CA ILE A 143 11.41 -6.58 9.08
C ILE A 143 11.20 -6.75 10.59
N LEU A 144 9.96 -6.58 11.06
CA LEU A 144 9.64 -6.72 12.48
C LEU A 144 9.82 -8.14 13.00
N GLU A 145 9.49 -9.14 12.18
CA GLU A 145 9.73 -10.55 12.48
C GLU A 145 11.22 -10.84 12.65
N LEU A 146 12.05 -10.39 11.71
CA LEU A 146 13.51 -10.55 11.78
C LEU A 146 14.09 -9.85 13.02
N LEU A 147 13.84 -8.55 13.18
CA LEU A 147 14.41 -7.76 14.26
C LEU A 147 13.90 -8.22 15.63
N GLY A 148 12.64 -8.64 15.71
CA GLY A 148 12.01 -9.15 16.93
C GLY A 148 12.70 -10.39 17.51
N GLN A 149 13.38 -11.20 16.70
CA GLN A 149 14.15 -12.35 17.18
C GLN A 149 15.39 -11.96 18.02
N TYR A 150 15.81 -10.69 17.95
CA TYR A 150 17.03 -10.18 18.58
C TYR A 150 16.78 -9.05 19.58
N VAL A 151 15.55 -8.52 19.70
CA VAL A 151 15.24 -7.36 20.55
C VAL A 151 15.60 -7.57 22.03
N ASP A 152 15.40 -8.79 22.56
CA ASP A 152 15.72 -9.11 23.95
C ASP A 152 17.20 -9.46 24.17
N LYS A 153 17.99 -9.51 23.10
CA LYS A 153 19.40 -9.95 23.10
C LYS A 153 20.39 -8.84 22.76
N ILE A 154 19.90 -7.73 22.20
CA ILE A 154 20.70 -6.58 21.79
C ILE A 154 20.43 -5.41 22.74
N THR A 155 21.49 -4.77 23.24
CA THR A 155 21.38 -3.60 24.13
C THR A 155 21.57 -2.26 23.41
N ASN A 156 21.94 -2.29 22.13
CA ASN A 156 22.18 -1.10 21.33
C ASN A 156 20.89 -0.29 21.09
N ASN A 157 20.86 0.96 21.58
CA ASN A 157 19.70 1.83 21.48
C ASN A 157 19.29 2.18 20.05
N ILE A 158 20.20 2.22 19.06
CA ILE A 158 19.83 2.50 17.67
C ILE A 158 18.96 1.35 17.12
N PHE A 159 19.34 0.11 17.43
CA PHE A 159 18.55 -1.08 17.08
C PHE A 159 17.17 -1.06 17.76
N LEU A 160 17.16 -0.87 19.07
CA LEU A 160 15.95 -0.89 19.88
C LEU A 160 14.99 0.25 19.50
N ASP A 161 15.52 1.44 19.21
CA ASP A 161 14.74 2.59 18.76
C ASP A 161 14.09 2.31 17.39
N TYR A 162 14.84 1.76 16.42
CA TYR A 162 14.28 1.45 15.10
C TYR A 162 13.16 0.39 15.20
N TYR A 163 13.42 -0.69 15.93
CA TYR A 163 12.42 -1.74 16.15
C TYR A 163 11.17 -1.18 16.84
N SER A 164 11.35 -0.48 17.96
CA SER A 164 10.22 0.04 18.74
C SER A 164 9.41 1.10 17.99
N TYR A 165 10.05 1.91 17.15
CA TYR A 165 9.36 2.87 16.28
C TYR A 165 8.40 2.17 15.31
N TRP A 166 8.92 1.22 14.53
CA TRP A 166 8.09 0.49 13.56
C TRP A 166 7.08 -0.44 14.23
N LYS A 167 7.42 -1.02 15.37
CA LYS A 167 6.50 -1.84 16.17
C LYS A 167 5.34 -1.01 16.68
N ASN A 168 5.60 0.17 17.23
CA ASN A 168 4.56 1.10 17.64
C ASN A 168 3.69 1.56 16.47
N TYR A 169 4.29 1.88 15.31
CA TYR A 169 3.53 2.21 14.10
C TYR A 169 2.60 1.08 13.69
N ASP A 170 3.10 -0.17 13.70
CA ASP A 170 2.32 -1.36 13.33
C ASP A 170 1.21 -1.67 14.34
N ASP A 171 1.45 -1.47 15.64
CA ASP A 171 0.45 -1.65 16.70
C ASP A 171 -0.67 -0.60 16.63
N ILE A 172 -0.31 0.65 16.32
CA ILE A 172 -1.29 1.71 16.02
C ILE A 172 -2.09 1.32 14.79
N ALA A 173 -1.44 0.91 13.71
CA ALA A 173 -2.11 0.52 12.48
C ALA A 173 -3.11 -0.61 12.74
N LYS A 174 -2.67 -1.72 13.35
CA LYS A 174 -3.49 -2.90 13.68
C LYS A 174 -4.57 -2.64 14.75
N SER A 175 -4.51 -1.53 15.47
CA SER A 175 -5.54 -1.16 16.45
C SER A 175 -6.93 -0.94 15.83
N TYR A 176 -7.00 -0.76 14.50
CA TYR A 176 -8.27 -0.67 13.76
C TYR A 176 -9.20 -1.86 14.07
N LYS A 177 -8.64 -3.05 14.33
CA LYS A 177 -9.38 -4.30 14.60
C LYS A 177 -10.13 -4.30 15.93
N ARG A 178 -9.72 -3.45 16.88
CA ARG A 178 -10.23 -3.44 18.27
C ARG A 178 -10.87 -2.13 18.67
N LEU A 179 -10.48 -1.02 18.03
CA LEU A 179 -11.02 0.29 18.32
C LEU A 179 -12.33 0.50 17.55
N PRO A 180 -13.36 1.10 18.19
CA PRO A 180 -14.50 1.64 17.47
C PRO A 180 -14.05 2.64 16.40
N LEU A 181 -14.80 2.77 15.30
CA LEU A 181 -14.47 3.70 14.19
C LEU A 181 -14.32 5.14 14.68
N ALA A 182 -15.14 5.56 15.66
CA ALA A 182 -15.05 6.87 16.31
C ALA A 182 -13.77 7.10 17.12
N LYS A 183 -12.93 6.08 17.28
CA LYS A 183 -11.60 6.14 17.94
C LYS A 183 -10.46 5.95 16.95
N TRP A 184 -10.75 5.81 15.66
CA TRP A 184 -9.72 5.89 14.64
C TRP A 184 -9.34 7.35 14.45
N ASN A 185 -8.05 7.64 14.51
CA ASN A 185 -7.51 8.99 14.40
C ASN A 185 -6.15 9.05 13.70
N GLU A 186 -5.66 7.91 13.22
CA GLU A 186 -4.40 7.78 12.52
C GLU A 186 -4.64 7.21 11.12
N GLY A 187 -4.03 7.81 10.09
CA GLY A 187 -4.14 7.30 8.72
C GLY A 187 -3.60 5.88 8.54
N SER A 188 -2.71 5.42 9.43
CA SER A 188 -2.20 4.05 9.42
C SER A 188 -3.27 3.01 9.79
N GLN A 189 -4.25 3.35 10.64
CA GLN A 189 -5.39 2.49 10.95
C GLN A 189 -6.25 2.28 9.71
N VAL A 190 -6.54 3.37 8.99
CA VAL A 190 -7.33 3.35 7.76
C VAL A 190 -6.63 2.53 6.67
N ASN A 191 -5.34 2.77 6.42
CA ASN A 191 -4.60 2.00 5.42
C ASN A 191 -4.48 0.51 5.78
N CYS A 192 -4.29 0.17 7.06
CA CYS A 192 -4.23 -1.22 7.50
C CYS A 192 -5.58 -1.95 7.35
N PHE A 193 -6.68 -1.24 7.57
CA PHE A 193 -8.02 -1.75 7.25
C PHE A 193 -8.20 -1.94 5.74
N TYR A 194 -7.75 -0.98 4.92
CA TYR A 194 -7.82 -1.06 3.46
C TYR A 194 -6.96 -2.16 2.86
N ASP A 195 -5.75 -2.43 3.39
CA ASP A 195 -4.94 -3.60 3.01
C ASP A 195 -5.72 -4.90 3.21
N ALA A 196 -6.37 -5.05 4.38
CA ALA A 196 -7.16 -6.24 4.67
C ALA A 196 -8.35 -6.38 3.70
N LEU A 197 -9.09 -5.29 3.45
CA LEU A 197 -10.18 -5.27 2.48
C LEU A 197 -9.71 -5.58 1.05
N GLN A 198 -8.57 -5.03 0.64
CA GLN A 198 -8.02 -5.27 -0.68
C GLN A 198 -7.71 -6.76 -0.86
N ASN A 199 -7.08 -7.40 0.12
CA ASN A 199 -6.82 -8.83 0.08
C ASN A 199 -8.11 -9.65 -0.01
N ASP A 200 -9.14 -9.32 0.77
CA ASP A 200 -10.44 -10.00 0.71
C ASP A 200 -11.09 -9.87 -0.66
N ILE A 201 -11.13 -8.66 -1.24
CA ILE A 201 -11.82 -8.40 -2.52
C ILE A 201 -11.01 -8.95 -3.69
N SER A 202 -9.69 -8.71 -3.73
CA SER A 202 -8.82 -9.19 -4.81
C SER A 202 -8.64 -10.71 -4.83
N SER A 203 -9.03 -11.42 -3.76
CA SER A 203 -9.11 -12.89 -3.76
C SER A 203 -10.33 -13.45 -4.49
N ARG A 204 -11.34 -12.61 -4.76
CA ARG A 204 -12.55 -13.01 -5.50
C ARG A 204 -12.28 -13.00 -7.00
N GLU A 205 -12.86 -13.96 -7.71
CA GLU A 205 -12.87 -13.96 -9.16
C GLU A 205 -13.54 -12.69 -9.69
N ASP A 206 -12.98 -12.11 -10.76
CA ASP A 206 -13.47 -10.92 -11.44
C ASP A 206 -13.61 -9.63 -10.63
N CYS A 207 -13.02 -9.54 -9.43
CA CYS A 207 -13.02 -8.32 -8.63
C CYS A 207 -11.64 -7.64 -8.63
N TRP A 208 -11.65 -6.32 -8.49
CA TRP A 208 -10.44 -5.52 -8.29
C TRP A 208 -10.66 -4.54 -7.14
N ALA A 209 -9.56 -4.20 -6.46
CA ALA A 209 -9.55 -3.21 -5.40
C ALA A 209 -8.20 -2.48 -5.36
N GLY A 210 -8.19 -1.30 -4.76
CA GLY A 210 -7.00 -0.54 -4.44
C GLY A 210 -7.34 0.66 -3.57
N TYR A 211 -6.31 1.30 -3.02
CA TYR A 211 -6.49 2.44 -2.14
C TYR A 211 -5.36 3.45 -2.24
N GLY A 212 -5.62 4.64 -1.71
CA GLY A 212 -4.66 5.73 -1.64
C GLY A 212 -5.28 7.02 -1.15
N TRP A 213 -4.43 8.03 -1.00
CA TRP A 213 -4.86 9.36 -0.60
C TRP A 213 -5.39 10.17 -1.79
N VAL A 214 -6.55 10.80 -1.63
CA VAL A 214 -7.15 11.67 -2.64
C VAL A 214 -7.13 13.12 -2.14
N ASN A 215 -6.33 13.96 -2.78
CA ASN A 215 -6.26 15.39 -2.48
C ASN A 215 -7.52 16.13 -2.96
N ASN A 216 -8.06 17.00 -2.12
CA ASN A 216 -9.12 17.93 -2.50
C ASN A 216 -8.98 19.26 -1.73
N ARG A 217 -9.79 20.28 -2.10
CA ARG A 217 -9.74 21.61 -1.45
C ARG A 217 -10.12 21.61 0.04
N GLY A 218 -10.80 20.55 0.51
CA GLY A 218 -11.26 20.39 1.88
C GLY A 218 -10.32 19.57 2.77
N GLY A 219 -9.09 19.30 2.32
CA GLY A 219 -8.10 18.56 3.11
C GLY A 219 -7.93 17.09 2.73
N GLY A 220 -8.65 16.59 1.71
CA GLY A 220 -8.48 15.24 1.17
C GLY A 220 -9.17 14.14 1.97
N PHE A 221 -9.04 12.90 1.50
CA PHE A 221 -9.56 11.70 2.17
C PHE A 221 -8.77 10.45 1.78
N TRP A 222 -8.86 9.42 2.62
CA TRP A 222 -8.38 8.07 2.30
C TRP A 222 -9.43 7.35 1.46
N GLY A 223 -9.12 7.12 0.18
CA GLY A 223 -10.00 6.44 -0.76
C GLY A 223 -9.67 4.96 -0.87
N PHE A 224 -10.69 4.10 -0.85
CA PHE A 224 -10.61 2.69 -1.21
C PHE A 224 -11.59 2.42 -2.35
N TRP A 225 -11.08 2.14 -3.54
CA TRP A 225 -11.87 1.85 -4.73
C TRP A 225 -11.90 0.36 -5.01
N TYR A 226 -13.07 -0.14 -5.38
CA TYR A 226 -13.30 -1.55 -5.64
C TYR A 226 -14.44 -1.75 -6.62
N GLY A 227 -14.38 -2.82 -7.38
CA GLY A 227 -15.40 -3.12 -8.37
C GLY A 227 -15.16 -4.46 -9.04
N ILE A 228 -15.87 -4.67 -10.14
CA ILE A 228 -15.75 -5.85 -11.00
C ILE A 228 -14.98 -5.51 -12.28
N ASN A 229 -14.26 -6.48 -12.83
CA ASN A 229 -13.48 -6.33 -14.07
C ASN A 229 -14.38 -5.91 -15.24
N ASP A 230 -15.59 -6.45 -15.29
CA ASP A 230 -16.60 -6.14 -16.31
C ASP A 230 -17.63 -5.11 -15.80
N GLY A 231 -17.16 -4.02 -15.20
CA GLY A 231 -18.01 -2.95 -14.67
C GLY A 231 -18.55 -1.98 -15.73
N GLN A 232 -18.32 -2.25 -17.02
CA GLN A 232 -18.67 -1.32 -18.09
C GLN A 232 -20.17 -1.35 -18.42
N ILE A 233 -20.76 -0.17 -18.59
CA ILE A 233 -22.13 0.05 -19.06
C ILE A 233 -22.12 1.03 -20.24
N ASN A 234 -23.07 0.90 -21.16
CA ASN A 234 -23.19 1.78 -22.32
C ASN A 234 -24.62 2.32 -22.45
N TYR A 235 -24.77 3.51 -23.04
CA TYR A 235 -26.06 4.09 -23.45
C TYR A 235 -25.85 4.96 -24.68
N GLY A 236 -26.41 4.54 -25.83
CA GLY A 236 -26.09 5.15 -27.12
C GLY A 236 -24.58 5.12 -27.37
N LYS A 237 -23.97 6.30 -27.57
CA LYS A 237 -22.51 6.44 -27.74
C LYS A 237 -21.74 6.63 -26.44
N CYS A 238 -22.45 6.75 -25.31
CA CYS A 238 -21.83 6.93 -24.02
C CYS A 238 -21.41 5.59 -23.40
N SER A 239 -20.21 5.54 -22.85
CA SER A 239 -19.68 4.38 -22.12
C SER A 239 -19.08 4.79 -20.78
N ALA A 240 -19.25 3.92 -19.80
CA ALA A 240 -18.85 4.17 -18.42
C ALA A 240 -18.37 2.93 -17.70
N VAL A 241 -17.54 3.11 -16.69
CA VAL A 241 -17.27 2.08 -15.69
C VAL A 241 -17.94 2.47 -14.37
N LEU A 242 -18.75 1.57 -13.83
CA LEU A 242 -19.27 1.67 -12.47
C LEU A 242 -18.33 0.96 -11.51
N TYR A 243 -18.07 1.61 -10.37
CA TYR A 243 -17.27 1.05 -9.29
C TYR A 243 -17.71 1.68 -7.95
N LEU A 244 -17.23 1.14 -6.85
CA LEU A 244 -17.50 1.64 -5.52
C LEU A 244 -16.26 2.31 -4.94
N GLN A 245 -16.46 3.32 -4.10
CA GLN A 245 -15.39 4.01 -3.40
C GLN A 245 -15.78 4.28 -1.95
N THR A 246 -15.04 3.72 -1.01
CA THR A 246 -15.09 4.15 0.39
C THR A 246 -14.26 5.42 0.54
N GLU A 247 -14.84 6.46 1.12
CA GLU A 247 -14.20 7.75 1.40
C GLU A 247 -14.16 7.96 2.92
N ILE A 248 -12.95 7.94 3.49
CA ILE A 248 -12.72 8.16 4.93
C ILE A 248 -11.98 9.49 5.10
N SER A 249 -12.67 10.50 5.65
CA SER A 249 -12.15 11.87 5.81
C SER A 249 -12.24 12.33 7.27
N TRP A 250 -11.18 12.98 7.77
CA TRP A 250 -11.17 13.47 9.14
C TRP A 250 -12.10 14.68 9.30
N ASN A 251 -12.99 14.63 10.28
CA ASN A 251 -13.89 15.72 10.61
C ASN A 251 -13.36 16.52 11.81
N ASN A 252 -12.92 17.76 11.56
CA ASN A 252 -12.33 18.61 12.60
C ASN A 252 -13.35 19.08 13.67
N ASP A 253 -14.64 19.13 13.33
CA ASP A 253 -15.67 19.61 14.27
C ASP A 253 -16.02 18.53 15.30
N THR A 254 -16.03 17.26 14.86
CA THR A 254 -16.40 16.12 15.71
C THR A 254 -15.20 15.31 16.20
N ASN A 255 -14.01 15.54 15.66
CA ASN A 255 -12.77 14.79 15.92
C ASN A 255 -12.94 13.28 15.70
N VAL A 256 -13.68 12.90 14.66
CA VAL A 256 -13.84 11.52 14.20
C VAL A 256 -13.76 11.46 12.67
N TYR A 257 -13.60 10.26 12.12
CA TYR A 257 -13.68 10.07 10.68
C TYR A 257 -15.15 10.03 10.19
N ASP A 258 -15.44 10.81 9.15
CA ASP A 258 -16.63 10.62 8.32
C ASP A 258 -16.35 9.50 7.30
N ILE A 259 -17.29 8.58 7.14
CA ILE A 259 -17.13 7.37 6.32
C ILE A 259 -18.31 7.25 5.37
N ASN A 260 -18.03 7.23 4.08
CA ASN A 260 -19.04 7.08 3.04
C ASN A 260 -18.66 5.97 2.06
N ILE A 261 -19.67 5.24 1.57
CA ILE A 261 -19.52 4.32 0.44
C ILE A 261 -20.27 4.93 -0.74
N CYS A 262 -19.51 5.28 -1.77
CA CYS A 262 -19.98 5.96 -2.97
C CYS A 262 -20.10 4.97 -4.11
N LEU A 263 -21.24 4.95 -4.80
CA LEU A 263 -21.30 4.45 -6.17
C LEU A 263 -20.70 5.52 -7.08
N LYS A 264 -19.58 5.16 -7.71
CA LYS A 264 -18.86 5.98 -8.65
C LYS A 264 -19.15 5.57 -10.07
N TYR A 265 -19.08 6.57 -10.92
CA TYR A 265 -19.14 6.46 -12.35
C TYR A 265 -17.88 7.11 -12.92
N GLU A 266 -17.20 6.42 -13.83
CA GLU A 266 -16.11 6.95 -14.65
C GLU A 266 -16.47 6.93 -16.13
N ARG A 267 -16.58 8.10 -16.76
CA ARG A 267 -16.81 8.27 -18.20
C ARG A 267 -15.61 7.74 -18.98
N LYS A 268 -15.88 6.89 -19.97
CA LYS A 268 -14.90 6.49 -20.99
C LYS A 268 -15.15 7.19 -22.32
N ASP A 269 -16.42 7.35 -22.73
CA ASP A 269 -16.82 8.05 -23.95
C ASP A 269 -18.26 8.63 -23.85
N GLY A 270 -18.69 9.37 -24.87
CA GLY A 270 -20.01 10.02 -24.98
C GLY A 270 -19.95 11.51 -24.68
N LYS A 271 -21.08 12.23 -24.77
CA LYS A 271 -21.23 13.66 -24.42
C LYS A 271 -21.96 13.86 -23.09
N ASP A 272 -21.90 15.08 -22.54
CA ASP A 272 -22.53 15.45 -21.26
C ASP A 272 -24.06 15.22 -21.22
N GLU A 273 -24.74 15.33 -22.36
CA GLU A 273 -26.18 15.08 -22.49
C GLU A 273 -26.51 13.59 -22.35
N GLU A 274 -25.80 12.72 -23.08
CA GLU A 274 -25.94 11.26 -23.02
C GLU A 274 -25.61 10.73 -21.61
N LEU A 275 -24.64 11.34 -20.92
CA LEU A 275 -24.31 11.05 -19.53
C LEU A 275 -25.46 11.34 -18.58
N ARG A 276 -26.18 12.44 -18.81
CA ARG A 276 -27.32 12.82 -17.98
C ARG A 276 -28.45 11.82 -18.15
N GLU A 277 -28.71 11.37 -19.37
CA GLU A 277 -29.71 10.34 -19.65
C GLU A 277 -29.32 8.99 -19.03
N LEU A 278 -28.07 8.56 -19.21
CA LEU A 278 -27.56 7.35 -18.56
C LEU A 278 -27.74 7.40 -17.04
N LYS A 279 -27.36 8.51 -16.39
CA LYS A 279 -27.57 8.69 -14.95
C LYS A 279 -29.04 8.62 -14.56
N ASN A 280 -29.93 9.28 -15.30
CA ASN A 280 -31.37 9.24 -15.02
C ASN A 280 -31.90 7.81 -15.11
N ASN A 281 -31.50 7.06 -16.15
CA ASN A 281 -31.90 5.67 -16.34
C ASN A 281 -31.34 4.73 -15.25
N LEU A 282 -30.14 5.02 -14.74
CA LEU A 282 -29.57 4.27 -13.63
C LEU A 282 -30.26 4.56 -12.29
N THR A 283 -30.88 5.73 -12.12
CA THR A 283 -31.39 6.19 -10.81
C THR A 283 -32.39 5.20 -10.20
N GLU A 284 -33.34 4.69 -10.97
CA GLU A 284 -34.31 3.70 -10.47
C GLU A 284 -33.65 2.36 -10.12
N ILE A 285 -32.69 1.91 -10.94
CA ILE A 285 -31.96 0.66 -10.74
C ILE A 285 -31.10 0.77 -9.48
N MET A 286 -30.41 1.89 -9.31
CA MET A 286 -29.60 2.21 -8.13
C MET A 286 -30.42 2.15 -6.84
N LEU A 287 -31.60 2.79 -6.82
CA LEU A 287 -32.50 2.80 -5.66
C LEU A 287 -32.93 1.38 -5.28
N LYS A 288 -33.20 0.52 -6.27
CA LYS A 288 -33.57 -0.88 -6.04
C LYS A 288 -32.44 -1.70 -5.41
N HIS A 289 -31.18 -1.36 -5.70
CA HIS A 289 -29.98 -2.05 -5.21
C HIS A 289 -29.30 -1.32 -4.04
N GLY A 290 -30.09 -0.56 -3.26
CA GLY A 290 -29.65 -0.01 -1.97
C GLY A 290 -28.87 1.30 -2.03
N PHE A 291 -28.77 1.94 -3.19
CA PHE A 291 -28.12 3.25 -3.32
C PHE A 291 -29.12 4.40 -3.26
N VAL A 292 -28.74 5.52 -2.64
CA VAL A 292 -29.51 6.76 -2.63
C VAL A 292 -28.84 7.84 -3.46
N SER A 293 -29.63 8.67 -4.14
CA SER A 293 -29.10 9.74 -4.99
C SER A 293 -28.44 10.87 -4.17
N PRO A 294 -27.29 11.42 -4.61
CA PRO A 294 -26.68 12.59 -4.00
C PRO A 294 -27.53 13.85 -4.20
N ASN A 295 -27.54 14.73 -3.19
CA ASN A 295 -28.29 16.00 -3.22
C ASN A 295 -27.86 16.96 -4.33
N ARG A 296 -26.61 16.87 -4.81
CA ARG A 296 -26.08 17.67 -5.92
C ARG A 296 -25.12 16.82 -6.75
N THR A 297 -25.21 16.92 -8.07
CA THR A 297 -24.22 16.36 -8.99
C THR A 297 -23.62 17.44 -9.88
N ARG A 298 -22.29 17.46 -9.97
CA ARG A 298 -21.55 18.19 -11.00
C ARG A 298 -21.01 17.18 -12.00
N PHE A 299 -21.22 17.44 -13.29
CA PHE A 299 -20.70 16.56 -14.34
C PHE A 299 -19.18 16.69 -14.42
N ALA A 300 -18.51 15.55 -14.36
CA ALA A 300 -17.08 15.39 -14.46
C ALA A 300 -16.79 13.97 -14.99
N ASN A 301 -15.55 13.71 -15.39
CA ASN A 301 -15.16 12.38 -15.86
C ASN A 301 -15.31 11.31 -14.78
N ILE A 302 -15.13 11.67 -13.50
CA ILE A 302 -15.40 10.80 -12.35
C ILE A 302 -16.41 11.50 -11.46
N MET A 303 -17.47 10.79 -11.09
CA MET A 303 -18.52 11.36 -10.24
C MET A 303 -19.14 10.33 -9.30
N THR A 304 -19.55 10.79 -8.11
CA THR A 304 -20.44 10.04 -7.23
C THR A 304 -21.86 10.16 -7.77
N ILE A 305 -22.48 9.04 -8.11
CA ILE A 305 -23.87 8.97 -8.57
C ILE A 305 -24.82 8.45 -7.50
N GLY A 306 -24.31 7.76 -6.48
CA GLY A 306 -25.11 7.23 -5.38
C GLY A 306 -24.31 7.04 -4.10
N TRP A 307 -25.01 6.93 -2.98
CA TRP A 307 -24.45 6.59 -1.67
C TRP A 307 -25.06 5.29 -1.18
N TYR A 308 -24.25 4.46 -0.54
CA TYR A 308 -24.72 3.28 0.18
C TYR A 308 -24.77 3.58 1.68
N GLU A 309 -25.69 2.97 2.43
CA GLU A 309 -25.81 3.21 3.87
C GLU A 309 -24.54 2.75 4.63
N THR A 310 -23.93 3.65 5.40
CA THR A 310 -22.65 3.40 6.11
C THR A 310 -22.75 3.49 7.63
N ARG A 311 -23.92 3.22 8.22
CA ARG A 311 -24.08 3.22 9.68
C ARG A 311 -23.31 2.04 10.30
N CYS A 312 -22.07 2.32 10.72
CA CYS A 312 -21.15 1.35 11.31
C CYS A 312 -20.47 1.97 12.53
N SER A 313 -20.15 1.15 13.52
CA SER A 313 -19.38 1.53 14.72
C SER A 313 -18.06 0.77 14.83
N THR A 314 -17.89 -0.33 14.10
CA THR A 314 -16.70 -1.20 14.16
C THR A 314 -16.10 -1.47 12.77
N SER A 315 -14.85 -1.94 12.74
CA SER A 315 -14.19 -2.38 11.49
C SER A 315 -14.95 -3.49 10.78
N ASP A 316 -15.51 -4.43 11.54
CA ASP A 316 -16.16 -5.61 10.98
C ASP A 316 -17.52 -5.26 10.37
N GLU A 317 -18.27 -4.37 11.02
CA GLU A 317 -19.50 -3.80 10.44
C GLU A 317 -19.20 -3.05 9.15
N LEU A 318 -18.15 -2.22 9.12
CA LEU A 318 -17.76 -1.49 7.91
C LEU A 318 -17.31 -2.43 6.80
N LYS A 319 -16.50 -3.45 7.12
CA LYS A 319 -16.10 -4.50 6.17
C LYS A 319 -17.33 -5.19 5.58
N ASN A 320 -18.27 -5.61 6.43
CA ASN A 320 -19.50 -6.23 5.97
C ASN A 320 -20.31 -5.30 5.05
N LYS A 321 -20.39 -4.00 5.36
CA LYS A 321 -21.05 -3.02 4.47
C LYS A 321 -20.34 -2.81 3.14
N VAL A 322 -19.02 -2.86 3.11
CA VAL A 322 -18.22 -2.83 1.87
C VAL A 322 -18.48 -4.06 1.01
N LEU A 323 -18.57 -5.25 1.62
CA LEU A 323 -18.89 -6.47 0.88
C LEU A 323 -20.36 -6.50 0.43
N GLU A 324 -21.29 -6.05 1.27
CA GLU A 324 -22.71 -5.95 0.96
C GLU A 324 -22.97 -4.98 -0.20
N SER A 325 -22.31 -3.83 -0.23
CA SER A 325 -22.45 -2.85 -1.31
C SER A 325 -21.94 -3.40 -2.65
N LEU A 326 -20.99 -4.33 -2.64
CA LEU A 326 -20.52 -5.04 -3.83
C LEU A 326 -21.53 -6.12 -4.25
N ASP A 327 -21.86 -7.03 -3.33
CA ASP A 327 -22.62 -8.26 -3.59
C ASP A 327 -24.11 -7.99 -3.86
N ASN A 328 -24.72 -7.11 -3.07
CA ASN A 328 -26.13 -6.75 -3.18
C ASN A 328 -26.35 -5.41 -3.91
N GLY A 329 -25.29 -4.64 -4.11
CA GLY A 329 -25.34 -3.34 -4.78
C GLY A 329 -24.79 -3.39 -6.20
N LEU A 330 -23.48 -3.21 -6.35
CA LEU A 330 -22.84 -2.97 -7.65
C LEU A 330 -23.05 -4.13 -8.63
N ILE A 331 -22.82 -5.38 -8.22
CA ILE A 331 -22.91 -6.56 -9.09
C ILE A 331 -24.32 -6.70 -9.71
N PRO A 332 -25.40 -6.79 -8.92
CA PRO A 332 -26.75 -6.93 -9.48
C PRO A 332 -27.21 -5.66 -10.22
N LEU A 333 -26.74 -4.48 -9.82
CA LEU A 333 -27.01 -3.22 -10.54
C LEU A 333 -26.44 -3.28 -11.96
N VAL A 334 -25.17 -3.65 -12.13
CA VAL A 334 -24.53 -3.75 -13.45
C VAL A 334 -25.26 -4.77 -14.32
N ALA A 335 -25.62 -5.94 -13.76
CA ALA A 335 -26.39 -6.96 -14.47
C ALA A 335 -27.77 -6.45 -14.93
N GLU A 336 -28.51 -5.77 -14.06
CA GLU A 336 -29.84 -5.23 -14.41
C GLU A 336 -29.75 -4.10 -15.43
N ALA A 337 -28.79 -3.17 -15.28
CA ALA A 337 -28.56 -2.09 -16.22
C ALA A 337 -28.29 -2.62 -17.64
N ARG A 338 -27.59 -3.75 -17.75
CA ARG A 338 -27.35 -4.46 -19.01
C ARG A 338 -28.61 -5.09 -19.58
N SER A 339 -29.42 -5.74 -18.75
CA SER A 339 -30.64 -6.43 -19.19
C SER A 339 -31.71 -5.49 -19.77
N LYS A 340 -31.80 -4.25 -19.27
CA LYS A 340 -32.87 -3.29 -19.60
C LYS A 340 -32.71 -2.58 -20.95
N LYS A 341 -31.69 -2.91 -21.76
CA LYS A 341 -31.38 -2.20 -23.01
C LYS A 341 -31.34 -0.66 -22.86
N ILE A 342 -30.97 -0.17 -21.68
CA ILE A 342 -30.21 1.10 -21.58
C ILE A 342 -28.99 0.98 -22.52
N ILE A 343 -28.56 -0.25 -22.79
CA ILE A 343 -27.58 -0.67 -23.77
C ILE A 343 -28.26 -1.05 -25.09
N ASN A 344 -28.24 -0.15 -26.07
CA ASN A 344 -28.09 -0.51 -27.48
C ASN A 344 -27.23 0.57 -28.14
#